data_AF-A0A8T5UAW3-F1
#
_entry.id   AF-A0A8T5UAW3-F1
#
_cell.length_a   1.000
_cell.length_b   1.000
_cell.length_c   1.000
_cell.angle_alpha   90.00
_cell.angle_beta   90.00
_cell.angle_gamma   90.00
#
_symmetry.space_group_name_H-M   'P 1'
#
loop_
_entity.id
_entity.type
_entity.pdbx_description
1 polymer ?
#
loop_
_entity_poly.entity_id
_entity_poly.type
_entity_poly.pdbx_seq_one_letter_code
_entity_poly.pdbx_strand_id
1 'polypeptide(L)'
;MNIWILDSESGITLLYKPYMDLPIDEDLISGLLAALNQFTTYELKEGIESIEMGGLRWSYLEEKSANLLFVATSEKNISSNMLKARLNIIKHSFLEQFVSKNRDEWKSLWKGNTEHFSSFKDIIDEYYSQWLTAEDISAIAEYFDILGVFQQILNLIINVIEGHFTTQKKESIYVQIESMFTNYLNHQYVQNNPELSKFSFSRNSGINIINIDPTNCDMLVVEKQIINLVKKITEMIKHEEGYYVTLHYFIEENIFDYLISNISLLNELNLFKFLLQLFLFK
;
A
#
# COMPACT_ATOMS: atom_id res chain seq x y z
N MET A 1 -5.82 -8.55 10.80
CA MET A 1 -6.36 -9.85 10.33
C MET A 1 -6.69 -10.70 11.56
N ASN A 2 -7.77 -11.48 11.61
CA ASN A 2 -7.95 -12.51 12.65
C ASN A 2 -8.07 -13.88 11.99
N ILE A 3 -7.63 -14.94 12.67
CA ILE A 3 -7.58 -16.29 12.14
C ILE A 3 -8.26 -17.26 13.11
N TRP A 4 -9.10 -18.13 12.54
CA TRP A 4 -9.73 -19.27 13.21
C TRP A 4 -9.33 -20.57 12.51
N ILE A 5 -9.04 -21.58 13.31
CA ILE A 5 -8.94 -22.98 12.90
C ILE A 5 -9.99 -23.72 13.72
N LEU A 6 -10.96 -24.30 13.03
CA LEU A 6 -12.17 -24.87 13.62
C LEU A 6 -12.32 -26.33 13.19
N ASP A 7 -12.98 -27.11 14.03
CA ASP A 7 -13.57 -28.36 13.58
C ASP A 7 -14.77 -28.04 12.67
N SER A 8 -14.76 -28.54 11.43
CA SER A 8 -15.74 -28.13 10.42
C SER A 8 -17.17 -28.61 10.72
N GLU A 9 -17.34 -29.63 11.55
CA GLU A 9 -18.66 -30.20 11.89
C GLU A 9 -19.25 -29.57 13.16
N SER A 10 -18.47 -29.50 14.23
CA SER A 10 -18.93 -29.01 15.54
C SER A 10 -18.79 -27.51 15.73
N GLY A 11 -17.94 -26.84 14.93
CA GLY A 11 -17.62 -25.43 15.11
C GLY A 11 -16.75 -25.14 16.34
N ILE A 12 -16.19 -26.18 16.97
CA ILE A 12 -15.25 -26.03 18.09
C ILE A 12 -13.99 -25.33 17.61
N THR A 13 -13.59 -24.27 18.33
CA THR A 13 -12.36 -23.52 18.08
C THR A 13 -11.13 -24.35 18.48
N LEU A 14 -10.33 -24.81 17.52
CA LEU A 14 -9.02 -25.42 17.83
C LEU A 14 -8.00 -24.34 18.16
N LEU A 15 -8.03 -23.26 17.39
CA LEU A 15 -7.12 -22.13 17.57
C LEU A 15 -7.77 -20.85 17.06
N TYR A 16 -7.68 -19.81 17.89
CA TYR A 16 -7.96 -18.44 17.50
C TYR A 16 -6.73 -17.56 17.70
N LYS A 17 -6.44 -16.74 16.70
CA LYS A 17 -5.37 -15.73 16.75
C LYS A 17 -5.91 -14.37 16.28
N PRO A 18 -6.11 -13.41 17.20
CA PRO A 18 -6.51 -12.05 16.86
C PRO A 18 -5.31 -11.15 16.54
N TYR A 19 -5.43 -10.32 15.50
CA TYR A 19 -4.61 -9.10 15.29
C TYR A 19 -5.44 -7.83 15.17
N MET A 20 -6.77 -7.95 15.11
CA MET A 20 -7.75 -6.87 15.15
C MET A 20 -8.65 -7.09 16.35
N ASP A 21 -9.03 -6.00 17.00
CA ASP A 21 -10.02 -6.05 18.07
C ASP A 21 -11.42 -6.23 17.48
N LEU A 22 -12.06 -7.35 17.80
CA LEU A 22 -13.44 -7.62 17.47
C LEU A 22 -14.20 -7.74 18.80
N PRO A 23 -15.22 -6.89 19.06
CA PRO A 23 -15.94 -6.89 20.33
C PRO A 23 -16.95 -8.06 20.37
N ILE A 24 -16.49 -9.28 20.11
CA ILE A 24 -17.32 -10.47 19.95
C ILE A 24 -16.55 -11.67 20.53
N ASP A 25 -17.28 -12.55 21.21
CA ASP A 25 -16.78 -13.80 21.76
C ASP A 25 -16.28 -14.75 20.65
N GLU A 26 -15.09 -15.34 20.86
CA GLU A 26 -14.42 -16.17 19.85
C GLU A 26 -15.17 -17.47 19.54
N ASP A 27 -15.78 -18.09 20.56
CA ASP A 27 -16.48 -19.37 20.41
C ASP A 27 -17.87 -19.16 19.80
N LEU A 28 -18.52 -18.04 20.14
CA LEU A 28 -19.77 -17.64 19.49
C LEU A 28 -19.59 -17.43 17.98
N ILE A 29 -18.52 -16.76 17.56
CA ILE A 29 -18.22 -16.57 16.13
C ILE A 29 -17.90 -17.91 15.48
N SER A 30 -17.11 -18.76 16.11
CA SER A 30 -16.67 -20.04 15.55
C SER A 30 -17.84 -20.95 15.19
N GLY A 31 -18.83 -21.07 16.09
CA GLY A 31 -20.06 -21.81 15.82
C GLY A 31 -20.85 -21.22 14.64
N LEU A 32 -20.95 -19.89 14.56
CA LEU A 32 -21.61 -19.21 13.44
C LEU A 32 -20.88 -19.47 12.10
N LEU A 33 -19.55 -19.36 12.07
CA LEU A 33 -18.76 -19.54 10.86
C LEU A 33 -18.89 -20.97 10.30
N ALA A 34 -18.83 -21.98 11.17
CA ALA A 34 -19.01 -23.38 10.78
C ALA A 34 -20.45 -23.64 10.28
N ALA A 35 -21.46 -23.14 11.00
CA ALA A 35 -22.86 -23.30 10.61
C ALA A 35 -23.16 -22.64 9.25
N LEU A 36 -22.61 -21.46 8.99
CA LEU A 36 -22.74 -20.78 7.70
C LEU A 36 -22.13 -21.62 6.57
N ASN A 37 -20.92 -22.15 6.76
CA ASN A 37 -20.27 -22.97 5.74
C ASN A 37 -21.00 -24.30 5.49
N GLN A 38 -21.55 -24.91 6.55
CA GLN A 38 -22.37 -26.12 6.42
C GLN A 38 -23.67 -25.84 5.67
N PHE A 39 -24.34 -24.74 5.99
CA PHE A 39 -25.57 -24.33 5.31
C PHE A 39 -25.34 -24.16 3.80
N THR A 40 -24.29 -23.45 3.40
CA THR A 40 -23.97 -23.30 1.96
C THR A 40 -23.59 -24.62 1.32
N THR A 41 -22.81 -25.45 2.01
CA THR A 41 -22.41 -26.77 1.49
C THR A 41 -23.61 -27.69 1.29
N TYR A 42 -24.61 -27.61 2.16
CA TYR A 42 -25.84 -28.41 2.06
C TYR A 42 -26.78 -27.88 0.99
N GLU A 43 -27.09 -26.57 1.01
CA GLU A 43 -28.08 -25.95 0.12
C GLU A 43 -27.53 -25.70 -1.29
N LEU A 44 -26.29 -25.25 -1.39
CA LEU A 44 -25.66 -24.80 -2.65
C LEU A 44 -24.67 -25.84 -3.20
N LYS A 45 -24.39 -26.92 -2.46
CA LYS A 45 -23.38 -27.94 -2.79
C LYS A 45 -21.95 -27.39 -2.92
N GLU A 46 -21.72 -26.17 -2.44
CA GLU A 46 -20.44 -25.47 -2.46
C GLU A 46 -20.18 -24.82 -1.10
N GLY A 47 -18.92 -24.92 -0.64
CA GLY A 47 -18.48 -24.23 0.57
C GLY A 47 -18.34 -22.73 0.32
N ILE A 48 -18.30 -21.95 1.40
CA ILE A 48 -17.99 -20.52 1.29
C ILE A 48 -16.53 -20.41 0.86
N GLU A 49 -16.25 -19.59 -0.15
CA GLU A 49 -14.86 -19.17 -0.42
C GLU A 49 -14.55 -17.84 0.27
N SER A 50 -15.47 -16.89 0.17
CA SER A 50 -15.33 -15.55 0.73
C SER A 50 -16.71 -14.92 0.96
N ILE A 51 -16.85 -14.15 2.03
CA ILE A 51 -18.06 -13.39 2.35
C ILE A 51 -17.68 -12.02 2.93
N GLU A 52 -18.44 -10.99 2.57
CA GLU A 52 -18.34 -9.68 3.20
C GLU A 52 -19.43 -9.54 4.27
N MET A 53 -19.01 -9.36 5.53
CA MET A 53 -19.92 -9.29 6.67
C MET A 53 -19.35 -8.31 7.71
N GLY A 54 -20.20 -7.40 8.20
CA GLY A 54 -19.82 -6.45 9.26
C GLY A 54 -18.75 -5.44 8.84
N GLY A 55 -18.64 -5.12 7.55
CA GLY A 55 -17.57 -4.26 7.04
C GLY A 55 -16.22 -4.96 6.86
N LEU A 56 -16.15 -6.26 7.19
CA LEU A 56 -14.95 -7.08 7.05
C LEU A 56 -15.10 -8.06 5.89
N ARG A 57 -13.96 -8.52 5.38
CA ARG A 57 -13.86 -9.60 4.42
C ARG A 57 -13.45 -10.87 5.15
N TRP A 58 -14.17 -11.95 4.92
CA TRP A 58 -13.94 -13.25 5.52
C TRP A 58 -13.60 -14.25 4.42
N SER A 59 -12.52 -15.01 4.58
CA SER A 59 -12.06 -16.03 3.63
C SER A 59 -12.08 -17.39 4.30
N TYR A 60 -12.56 -18.39 3.58
CA TYR A 60 -12.80 -19.73 4.08
C TYR A 60 -11.98 -20.75 3.28
N LEU A 61 -11.35 -21.70 3.98
CA LEU A 61 -10.70 -22.85 3.39
C LEU A 61 -11.06 -24.10 4.19
N GLU A 62 -11.73 -25.03 3.54
CA GLU A 62 -12.10 -26.32 4.14
C GLU A 62 -11.06 -27.40 3.79
N GLU A 63 -10.63 -28.18 4.78
CA GLU A 63 -9.84 -29.38 4.61
C GLU A 63 -10.67 -30.61 5.02
N LYS A 64 -11.42 -31.13 4.04
CA LYS A 64 -12.36 -32.25 4.24
C LYS A 64 -11.68 -33.52 4.78
N SER A 65 -10.42 -33.76 4.43
CA SER A 65 -9.72 -34.97 4.89
C SER A 65 -9.37 -34.94 6.38
N ALA A 66 -9.31 -33.75 6.98
CA ALA A 66 -9.00 -33.52 8.39
C ALA A 66 -10.21 -33.06 9.22
N ASN A 67 -11.38 -32.82 8.60
CA ASN A 67 -12.54 -32.19 9.23
C ASN A 67 -12.21 -30.81 9.84
N LEU A 68 -11.44 -30.02 9.09
CA LEU A 68 -11.01 -28.70 9.54
C LEU A 68 -11.56 -27.59 8.65
N LEU A 69 -11.94 -26.49 9.28
CA LEU A 69 -12.30 -25.25 8.64
C LEU A 69 -11.34 -24.14 9.08
N PHE A 70 -10.67 -23.54 8.10
CA PHE A 70 -9.80 -22.40 8.31
C PHE A 70 -10.56 -21.16 7.87
N VAL A 71 -10.62 -20.15 8.74
CA VAL A 71 -11.25 -18.87 8.43
C VAL A 71 -10.30 -17.74 8.78
N ALA A 72 -10.17 -16.77 7.88
CA ALA A 72 -9.48 -15.52 8.19
C ALA A 72 -10.38 -14.33 7.89
N THR A 73 -10.25 -13.27 8.69
CA THR A 73 -10.92 -12.00 8.43
C THR A 73 -9.94 -10.84 8.40
N SER A 74 -10.23 -9.85 7.57
CA SER A 74 -9.49 -8.60 7.50
C SER A 74 -10.40 -7.43 7.12
N GLU A 75 -9.85 -6.22 7.25
CA GLU A 75 -10.39 -5.04 6.58
C GLU A 75 -10.42 -5.23 5.05
N LYS A 76 -11.23 -4.42 4.36
CA LYS A 76 -11.49 -4.56 2.91
C LYS A 76 -10.33 -4.15 2.01
N ASN A 77 -9.34 -3.44 2.55
CA ASN A 77 -8.12 -3.03 1.85
C ASN A 77 -7.26 -4.23 1.42
N ILE A 78 -7.31 -5.34 2.16
CA ILE A 78 -6.64 -6.59 1.77
C ILE A 78 -7.51 -7.33 0.75
N SER A 79 -6.94 -7.63 -0.42
CA SER A 79 -7.66 -8.36 -1.47
C SER A 79 -8.05 -9.78 -1.03
N SER A 80 -9.20 -10.27 -1.51
CA SER A 80 -9.67 -11.64 -1.18
C SER A 80 -8.64 -12.70 -1.55
N ASN A 81 -7.91 -12.50 -2.65
CA ASN A 81 -6.87 -13.42 -3.11
C ASN A 81 -5.67 -13.44 -2.15
N MET A 82 -5.22 -12.28 -1.68
CA MET A 82 -4.12 -12.18 -0.71
C MET A 82 -4.51 -12.85 0.61
N LEU A 83 -5.71 -12.58 1.12
CA LEU A 83 -6.20 -13.18 2.35
C LEU A 83 -6.32 -14.72 2.24
N LYS A 84 -6.85 -15.23 1.11
CA LYS A 84 -6.92 -16.66 0.82
C LYS A 84 -5.53 -17.30 0.70
N ALA A 85 -4.57 -16.63 0.06
CA ALA A 85 -3.19 -17.12 -0.05
C ALA A 85 -2.51 -17.24 1.32
N ARG A 86 -2.62 -16.20 2.17
CA ARG A 86 -2.13 -16.21 3.56
C ARG A 86 -2.75 -17.33 4.39
N LEU A 87 -4.06 -17.47 4.31
CA LEU A 87 -4.79 -18.54 4.99
C LEU A 87 -4.38 -19.93 4.48
N ASN A 88 -4.07 -20.06 3.18
CA ASN A 88 -3.62 -21.32 2.62
C ASN A 88 -2.22 -21.73 3.11
N ILE A 89 -1.30 -20.76 3.32
CA ILE A 89 0.01 -21.01 3.96
C ILE A 89 -0.21 -21.53 5.38
N ILE A 90 -1.03 -20.84 6.17
CA ILE A 90 -1.35 -21.25 7.56
C ILE A 90 -1.95 -22.66 7.58
N LYS A 91 -2.91 -22.94 6.68
CA LYS A 91 -3.51 -24.26 6.53
C LYS A 91 -2.45 -25.32 6.28
N HIS A 92 -1.58 -25.13 5.29
CA HIS A 92 -0.56 -26.10 4.96
C HIS A 92 0.38 -26.38 6.15
N SER A 93 0.86 -25.34 6.83
CA SER A 93 1.73 -25.48 7.99
C SER A 93 1.04 -26.19 9.16
N PHE A 94 -0.24 -25.88 9.41
CA PHE A 94 -1.02 -26.55 10.46
C PHE A 94 -1.18 -28.05 10.15
N LEU A 95 -1.57 -28.37 8.92
CA LEU A 95 -1.71 -29.76 8.48
C LEU A 95 -0.39 -30.50 8.56
N GLU A 96 0.72 -29.90 8.12
CA GLU A 96 2.05 -30.51 8.20
C GLU A 96 2.47 -30.83 9.64
N GLN A 97 2.23 -29.89 10.56
CA GLN A 97 2.63 -30.02 11.96
C GLN A 97 1.79 -31.04 12.74
N PHE A 98 0.46 -31.03 12.55
CA PHE A 98 -0.46 -31.78 13.41
C PHE A 98 -1.17 -32.95 12.73
N VAL A 99 -1.33 -32.94 11.39
CA VAL A 99 -2.16 -33.91 10.67
C VAL A 99 -1.33 -34.89 9.83
N SER A 100 -0.34 -34.39 9.08
CA SER A 100 0.38 -35.15 8.05
C SER A 100 1.27 -36.26 8.60
N LYS A 101 1.81 -36.10 9.82
CA LYS A 101 2.65 -37.14 10.46
C LYS A 101 1.83 -38.30 11.03
N ASN A 102 0.53 -38.10 11.27
CA ASN A 102 -0.30 -38.92 12.15
C ASN A 102 -1.74 -39.05 11.62
N ARG A 103 -1.94 -39.27 10.30
CA ARG A 103 -3.28 -39.22 9.67
C ARG A 103 -4.30 -40.20 10.29
N ASP A 104 -3.85 -41.40 10.65
CA ASP A 104 -4.69 -42.42 11.29
C ASP A 104 -4.90 -42.13 12.80
N GLU A 105 -4.00 -41.38 13.42
CA GLU A 105 -4.09 -40.92 14.81
C GLU A 105 -4.84 -39.59 14.95
N TRP A 106 -4.91 -38.73 13.93
CA TRP A 106 -5.56 -37.42 13.99
C TRP A 106 -7.02 -37.53 14.47
N LYS A 107 -7.76 -38.49 13.90
CA LYS A 107 -9.14 -38.79 14.29
C LYS A 107 -9.28 -39.34 15.72
N SER A 108 -8.22 -39.90 16.30
CA SER A 108 -8.21 -40.44 17.67
C SER A 108 -7.56 -39.49 18.70
N LEU A 109 -6.76 -38.53 18.24
CA LEU A 109 -6.09 -37.47 19.01
C LEU A 109 -7.03 -36.29 19.26
N TRP A 110 -7.91 -35.96 18.31
CA TRP A 110 -8.91 -34.92 18.51
C TRP A 110 -10.00 -35.39 19.49
N LYS A 111 -9.78 -35.08 20.77
CA LYS A 111 -10.71 -35.32 21.88
C LYS A 111 -11.22 -34.01 22.50
N GLY A 112 -11.15 -32.91 21.75
CA GLY A 112 -11.55 -31.58 22.22
C GLY A 112 -10.51 -30.86 23.10
N ASN A 113 -9.27 -31.34 23.18
CA ASN A 113 -8.20 -30.59 23.86
C ASN A 113 -7.55 -29.60 22.88
N THR A 114 -7.80 -28.31 23.08
CA THR A 114 -7.32 -27.21 22.23
C THR A 114 -5.96 -26.68 22.65
N GLU A 115 -5.50 -26.96 23.88
CA GLU A 115 -4.21 -26.48 24.41
C GLU A 115 -3.02 -26.97 23.57
N HIS A 116 -3.14 -28.16 22.97
CA HIS A 116 -2.09 -28.75 22.13
C HIS A 116 -1.75 -27.89 20.91
N PHE A 117 -2.71 -27.10 20.41
CA PHE A 117 -2.52 -26.25 19.24
C PHE A 117 -1.97 -24.87 19.60
N SER A 118 -1.95 -24.48 20.87
CA SER A 118 -1.56 -23.14 21.32
C SER A 118 -0.18 -22.68 20.79
N SER A 119 0.80 -23.58 20.73
CA SER A 119 2.15 -23.29 20.22
C SER A 119 2.19 -22.91 18.74
N PHE A 120 1.16 -23.28 17.98
CA PHE A 120 1.04 -22.86 16.58
C PHE A 120 0.77 -21.36 16.43
N LYS A 121 0.31 -20.68 17.48
CA LYS A 121 0.13 -19.22 17.48
C LYS A 121 1.45 -18.50 17.18
N ASP A 122 2.58 -19.04 17.65
CA ASP A 122 3.91 -18.45 17.41
C ASP A 122 4.31 -18.53 15.92
N ILE A 123 3.92 -19.60 15.23
CA ILE A 123 4.16 -19.76 13.79
C ILE A 123 3.29 -18.79 12.99
N ILE A 124 2.03 -18.60 13.41
CA ILE A 124 1.16 -17.59 12.79
C ILE A 124 1.74 -16.19 13.01
N ASP A 125 2.28 -15.90 14.20
CA ASP A 125 2.95 -14.62 14.49
C ASP A 125 4.17 -14.39 13.60
N GLU A 126 4.98 -15.42 13.37
CA GLU A 126 6.12 -15.33 12.47
C GLU A 126 5.69 -14.98 11.04
N TYR A 127 4.69 -15.68 10.48
CA TYR A 127 4.16 -15.36 9.16
C TYR A 127 3.56 -13.97 9.08
N TYR A 128 2.78 -13.58 10.10
CA TYR A 128 2.16 -12.27 10.14
C TYR A 128 3.21 -11.14 10.19
N SER A 129 4.26 -11.30 11.00
CA SER A 129 5.37 -10.35 11.07
C SER A 129 6.13 -10.26 9.74
N GLN A 130 6.38 -11.39 9.07
CA GLN A 130 7.04 -11.40 7.76
C GLN A 130 6.19 -10.67 6.70
N TRP A 131 4.87 -10.86 6.72
CA TRP A 131 3.97 -10.17 5.79
C TRP A 131 3.89 -8.67 6.05
N LEU A 132 3.83 -8.23 7.30
CA LEU A 132 3.87 -6.80 7.64
C LEU A 132 5.18 -6.16 7.20
N THR A 133 6.33 -6.78 7.52
CA THR A 133 7.64 -6.26 7.08
C THR A 133 7.72 -6.17 5.56
N ALA A 134 7.18 -7.14 4.83
CA ALA A 134 7.16 -7.10 3.36
C ALA A 134 6.24 -5.98 2.82
N GLU A 135 5.08 -5.76 3.44
CA GLU A 135 4.17 -4.66 3.10
C GLU A 135 4.82 -3.30 3.34
N ASP A 136 5.48 -3.12 4.50
CA ASP A 136 6.18 -1.87 4.85
C ASP A 136 7.34 -1.58 3.88
N ILE A 137 8.17 -2.59 3.57
CA ILE A 137 9.26 -2.44 2.61
C ILE A 137 8.73 -2.09 1.21
N SER A 138 7.63 -2.72 0.78
CA SER A 138 7.00 -2.41 -0.51
C SER A 138 6.49 -0.98 -0.56
N ALA A 139 5.84 -0.50 0.50
CA ALA A 139 5.34 0.88 0.57
C ALA A 139 6.49 1.90 0.54
N ILE A 140 7.59 1.63 1.25
CA ILE A 140 8.79 2.47 1.23
C ILE A 140 9.42 2.50 -0.16
N ALA A 141 9.50 1.35 -0.85
CA ALA A 141 10.04 1.26 -2.20
C ALA A 141 9.20 2.05 -3.21
N GLU A 142 7.87 1.86 -3.18
CA GLU A 142 6.93 2.62 -4.01
C GLU A 142 7.08 4.12 -3.80
N TYR A 143 7.26 4.56 -2.55
CA TYR A 143 7.46 5.96 -2.24
C TYR A 143 8.81 6.51 -2.72
N PHE A 144 9.89 5.72 -2.69
CA PHE A 144 11.14 6.12 -3.34
C PHE A 144 10.99 6.27 -4.86
N ASP A 145 10.19 5.41 -5.50
CA ASP A 145 9.88 5.56 -6.93
C ASP A 145 9.12 6.86 -7.19
N ILE A 146 8.14 7.22 -6.33
CA ILE A 146 7.43 8.51 -6.39
C ILE A 146 8.42 9.69 -6.27
N LEU A 147 9.33 9.66 -5.28
CA LEU A 147 10.35 10.70 -5.11
C LEU A 147 11.26 10.81 -6.34
N GLY A 148 11.68 9.67 -6.89
CA GLY A 148 12.52 9.60 -8.10
C GLY A 148 11.82 10.19 -9.32
N VAL A 149 10.55 9.84 -9.54
CA VAL A 149 9.72 10.40 -10.61
C VAL A 149 9.61 11.91 -10.48
N PHE A 150 9.24 12.41 -9.31
CA PHE A 150 9.08 13.85 -9.11
C PHE A 150 10.41 14.61 -9.21
N GLN A 151 11.50 14.04 -8.70
CA GLN A 151 12.83 14.62 -8.82
C GLN A 151 13.23 14.76 -10.30
N GLN A 152 12.96 13.72 -11.11
CA GLN A 152 13.26 13.78 -12.54
C GLN A 152 12.39 14.80 -13.26
N ILE A 153 11.10 14.88 -12.94
CA ILE A 153 10.21 15.92 -13.48
C ILE A 153 10.70 17.33 -13.13
N LEU A 154 11.10 17.56 -11.87
CA LEU A 154 11.66 18.84 -11.44
C LEU A 154 12.95 19.17 -12.19
N ASN A 155 13.82 18.19 -12.44
CA ASN A 155 15.03 18.40 -13.24
C ASN A 155 14.70 18.82 -14.68
N LEU A 156 13.74 18.15 -15.33
CA LEU A 156 13.31 18.52 -16.69
C LEU A 156 12.68 19.92 -16.72
N ILE A 157 11.91 20.28 -15.70
CA ILE A 157 11.35 21.64 -15.55
C ILE A 157 12.46 22.69 -15.43
N ILE A 158 13.54 22.39 -14.67
CA ILE A 158 14.69 23.28 -14.58
C ILE A 158 15.42 23.38 -15.93
N ASN A 159 15.56 22.27 -16.67
CA ASN A 159 16.14 22.31 -18.02
C ASN A 159 15.33 23.20 -18.97
N VAL A 160 14.00 23.16 -18.88
CA VAL A 160 13.12 24.07 -19.64
C VAL A 160 13.44 25.53 -19.35
N ILE A 161 13.59 25.88 -18.07
CA ILE A 161 13.97 27.24 -17.65
C ILE A 161 15.38 27.58 -18.18
N GLU A 162 16.32 26.66 -18.07
CA GLU A 162 17.71 26.90 -18.46
C GLU A 162 17.92 27.03 -19.97
N GLY A 163 17.29 26.16 -20.76
CA GLY A 163 17.48 26.05 -22.21
C GLY A 163 16.71 27.07 -23.04
N HIS A 164 15.53 27.50 -22.59
CA HIS A 164 14.61 28.24 -23.45
C HIS A 164 14.33 29.69 -23.02
N PHE A 165 14.60 30.04 -21.76
CA PHE A 165 14.28 31.38 -21.25
C PHE A 165 15.44 32.36 -21.42
N THR A 166 15.11 33.61 -21.78
CA THR A 166 16.09 34.71 -21.77
C THR A 166 16.58 34.97 -20.35
N THR A 167 17.78 35.55 -20.21
CA THR A 167 18.39 35.84 -18.90
C THR A 167 17.46 36.62 -17.97
N GLN A 168 16.72 37.60 -18.50
CA GLN A 168 15.81 38.42 -17.70
C GLN A 168 14.61 37.61 -17.18
N LYS A 169 13.99 36.78 -18.02
CA LYS A 169 12.84 35.96 -17.62
C LYS A 169 13.24 34.80 -16.70
N LYS A 170 14.40 34.19 -16.97
CA LYS A 170 15.01 33.19 -16.10
C LYS A 170 15.21 33.74 -14.68
N GLU A 171 15.76 34.95 -14.57
CA GLU A 171 15.93 35.62 -13.27
C GLU A 171 14.58 35.86 -12.58
N SER A 172 13.55 36.31 -13.31
CA SER A 172 12.19 36.48 -12.78
C SER A 172 11.65 35.19 -12.18
N ILE A 173 11.79 34.07 -12.89
CA ILE A 173 11.33 32.76 -12.42
C ILE A 173 12.11 32.31 -11.19
N TYR A 174 13.44 32.44 -11.19
CA TYR A 174 14.25 32.03 -10.05
C TYR A 174 13.96 32.83 -8.78
N VAL A 175 13.76 34.13 -8.88
CA VAL A 175 13.33 34.94 -7.73
C VAL A 175 11.97 34.47 -7.19
N GLN A 176 11.03 34.09 -8.06
CA GLN A 176 9.73 33.54 -7.65
C GLN A 176 9.88 32.18 -6.94
N ILE A 177 10.72 31.29 -7.47
CA ILE A 177 11.01 29.99 -6.84
C ILE A 177 11.68 30.18 -5.49
N GLU A 178 12.69 31.06 -5.38
CA GLU A 178 13.39 31.36 -4.12
C GLU A 178 12.44 31.90 -3.05
N SER A 179 11.56 32.84 -3.44
CA SER A 179 10.52 33.37 -2.56
C SER A 179 9.55 32.28 -2.11
N MET A 180 9.12 31.40 -3.03
CA MET A 180 8.25 30.27 -2.72
C MET A 180 8.89 29.32 -1.70
N PHE A 181 10.15 28.94 -1.88
CA PHE A 181 10.86 28.07 -0.92
C PHE A 181 11.08 28.75 0.43
N THR A 182 11.44 30.03 0.43
CA THR A 182 11.60 30.81 1.67
C THR A 182 10.29 30.86 2.46
N ASN A 183 9.18 31.15 1.78
CA ASN A 183 7.85 31.17 2.41
C ASN A 183 7.41 29.78 2.89
N TYR A 184 7.72 28.74 2.13
CA TYR A 184 7.41 27.36 2.49
C TYR A 184 8.15 26.91 3.75
N LEU A 185 9.48 27.12 3.81
CA LEU A 185 10.31 26.74 4.97
C LEU A 185 9.98 27.55 6.24
N ASN A 186 9.49 28.78 6.09
CA ASN A 186 9.06 29.61 7.21
C ASN A 186 7.64 29.28 7.73
N HIS A 187 6.91 28.41 7.04
CA HIS A 187 5.56 28.04 7.46
C HIS A 187 5.61 27.11 8.69
N GLN A 188 4.84 27.43 9.74
CA GLN A 188 4.86 26.70 11.02
C GLN A 188 4.63 25.19 10.85
N TYR A 189 3.77 24.80 9.91
CA TYR A 189 3.56 23.38 9.58
C TYR A 189 4.84 22.68 9.11
N VAL A 190 5.65 23.33 8.25
CA VAL A 190 6.89 22.75 7.71
C VAL A 190 7.96 22.66 8.81
N GLN A 191 8.03 23.68 9.67
CA GLN A 191 8.94 23.67 10.83
C GLN A 191 8.63 22.54 11.82
N ASN A 192 7.36 22.13 11.92
CA ASN A 192 6.93 21.01 12.76
C ASN A 192 7.12 19.64 12.07
N ASN A 193 7.48 19.59 10.79
CA ASN A 193 7.66 18.36 10.01
C ASN A 193 9.08 18.34 9.41
N PRO A 194 10.07 17.75 10.10
CA PRO A 194 11.49 17.84 9.73
C PRO A 194 11.80 17.41 8.29
N GLU A 195 11.13 16.36 7.80
CA GLU A 195 11.32 15.85 6.44
C GLU A 195 10.88 16.84 5.35
N LEU A 196 9.82 17.62 5.60
CA LEU A 196 9.39 18.68 4.65
C LEU A 196 10.42 19.80 4.55
N SER A 197 11.20 20.04 5.62
CA SER A 197 12.25 21.05 5.62
C SER A 197 13.47 20.66 4.77
N LYS A 198 13.55 19.39 4.30
CA LYS A 198 14.63 18.92 3.42
C LYS A 198 14.44 19.32 1.96
N PHE A 199 13.26 19.85 1.59
CA PHE A 199 13.03 20.41 0.26
C PHE A 199 13.96 21.61 0.09
N SER A 200 14.74 21.61 -0.98
CA SER A 200 15.69 22.69 -1.23
C SER A 200 15.71 23.09 -2.68
N PHE A 201 16.08 24.35 -2.92
CA PHE A 201 16.35 24.89 -4.23
C PHE A 201 17.67 25.66 -4.19
N SER A 202 18.51 25.44 -5.20
CA SER A 202 19.61 26.35 -5.50
C SER A 202 19.71 26.54 -7.01
N ARG A 203 20.12 27.74 -7.45
CA ARG A 203 20.27 28.04 -8.88
C ARG A 203 21.26 27.12 -9.59
N ASN A 204 22.24 26.57 -8.86
CA ASN A 204 23.27 25.71 -9.44
C ASN A 204 22.86 24.24 -9.49
N SER A 205 22.08 23.77 -8.51
CA SER A 205 21.72 22.36 -8.36
C SER A 205 20.27 22.06 -8.70
N GLY A 206 19.47 23.08 -9.03
CA GLY A 206 18.03 22.97 -9.18
C GLY A 206 17.32 22.65 -7.86
N ILE A 207 16.20 21.95 -7.97
CA ILE A 207 15.36 21.55 -6.83
C ILE A 207 15.75 20.16 -6.37
N ASN A 208 15.82 19.94 -5.07
CA ASN A 208 16.10 18.63 -4.48
C ASN A 208 15.02 18.24 -3.46
N ILE A 209 14.45 17.05 -3.66
CA ILE A 209 13.49 16.40 -2.78
C ILE A 209 13.90 14.96 -2.40
N ILE A 210 14.99 14.42 -2.95
CA ILE A 210 15.35 13.00 -2.80
C ILE A 210 15.89 12.65 -1.41
N ASN A 211 16.28 13.66 -0.61
CA ASN A 211 16.84 13.47 0.73
C ASN A 211 15.80 13.16 1.81
N ILE A 212 14.53 13.04 1.43
CA ILE A 212 13.43 12.69 2.33
C ILE A 212 13.59 11.23 2.77
N ASP A 213 13.47 11.00 4.06
CA ASP A 213 13.42 9.68 4.66
C ASP A 213 11.96 9.24 4.82
N PRO A 214 11.49 8.28 4.01
CA PRO A 214 10.10 7.84 4.03
C PRO A 214 9.66 7.25 5.38
N THR A 215 10.62 6.76 6.19
CA THR A 215 10.35 6.16 7.50
C THR A 215 10.03 7.19 8.58
N ASN A 216 10.37 8.47 8.32
CA ASN A 216 10.28 9.56 9.29
C ASN A 216 9.24 10.62 8.91
N CYS A 217 8.34 10.32 7.95
CA CYS A 217 7.29 11.24 7.51
C CYS A 217 5.96 10.56 7.19
N ASP A 218 4.90 11.36 7.18
CA ASP A 218 3.65 11.00 6.51
C ASP A 218 3.84 11.15 4.99
N MET A 219 3.98 10.01 4.31
CA MET A 219 4.22 9.92 2.87
C MET A 219 3.16 10.65 2.04
N LEU A 220 1.87 10.56 2.42
CA LEU A 220 0.76 11.20 1.69
C LEU A 220 0.82 12.72 1.80
N VAL A 221 1.17 13.23 2.99
CA VAL A 221 1.37 14.66 3.21
C VAL A 221 2.49 15.19 2.33
N VAL A 222 3.64 14.49 2.33
CA VAL A 222 4.82 14.93 1.60
C VAL A 222 4.58 14.87 0.08
N GLU A 223 4.00 13.78 -0.42
CA GLU A 223 3.60 13.64 -1.83
C GLU A 223 2.71 14.82 -2.26
N LYS A 224 1.71 15.17 -1.44
CA LYS A 224 0.83 16.32 -1.71
C LYS A 224 1.61 17.64 -1.78
N GLN A 225 2.63 17.84 -0.94
CA GLN A 225 3.48 19.03 -1.02
C GLN A 225 4.31 19.04 -2.30
N ILE A 226 4.86 17.89 -2.72
CA ILE A 226 5.62 17.76 -3.98
C ILE A 226 4.70 18.05 -5.17
N ILE A 227 3.49 17.49 -5.20
CA ILE A 227 2.49 17.76 -6.25
C ILE A 227 2.22 19.27 -6.35
N ASN A 228 2.02 19.95 -5.22
CA ASN A 228 1.78 21.40 -5.20
C ASN A 228 2.99 22.20 -5.68
N LEU A 229 4.20 21.75 -5.34
CA LEU A 229 5.45 22.36 -5.77
C LEU A 229 5.59 22.31 -7.29
N VAL A 230 5.46 21.11 -7.89
CA VAL A 230 5.57 20.94 -9.34
C VAL A 230 4.49 21.76 -10.05
N LYS A 231 3.23 21.72 -9.57
CA LYS A 231 2.13 22.52 -10.11
C LYS A 231 2.47 24.00 -10.20
N LYS A 232 2.88 24.59 -9.07
CA LYS A 232 3.19 26.02 -8.99
C LYS A 232 4.30 26.43 -9.94
N ILE A 233 5.37 25.64 -10.03
CA ILE A 233 6.49 25.97 -10.92
C ILE A 233 6.06 25.84 -12.39
N THR A 234 5.33 24.78 -12.74
CA THR A 234 4.78 24.64 -14.10
C THR A 234 3.85 25.81 -14.45
N GLU A 235 3.02 26.28 -13.53
CA GLU A 235 2.15 27.45 -13.72
C GLU A 235 2.96 28.75 -13.90
N MET A 236 4.04 28.95 -13.12
CA MET A 236 4.94 30.11 -13.28
C MET A 236 5.55 30.15 -14.69
N ILE A 237 6.04 29.01 -15.18
CA ILE A 237 6.63 28.89 -16.53
C ILE A 237 5.58 29.21 -17.61
N LYS A 238 4.37 28.63 -17.48
CA LYS A 238 3.25 28.88 -18.41
C LYS A 238 2.80 30.34 -18.40
N HIS A 239 2.86 31.00 -17.26
CA HIS A 239 2.50 32.40 -17.12
C HIS A 239 3.52 33.33 -17.80
N GLU A 240 4.81 33.05 -17.65
CA GLU A 240 5.90 33.91 -18.12
C GLU A 240 6.11 33.87 -19.66
N GLU A 241 5.90 32.70 -20.30
CA GLU A 241 6.05 32.55 -21.78
C GLU A 241 4.72 32.40 -22.53
N GLY A 242 3.67 31.99 -21.84
CA GLY A 242 2.40 31.64 -22.44
C GLY A 242 2.31 30.16 -22.82
N TYR A 243 1.11 29.63 -22.60
CA TYR A 243 0.81 28.20 -22.68
C TYR A 243 1.35 27.46 -23.92
N TYR A 244 1.13 27.97 -25.13
CA TYR A 244 1.53 27.26 -26.36
C TYR A 244 3.05 27.18 -26.56
N VAL A 245 3.76 28.24 -26.17
CA VAL A 245 5.22 28.30 -26.23
C VAL A 245 5.82 27.34 -25.20
N THR A 246 5.28 27.38 -23.97
CA THR A 246 5.69 26.46 -22.91
C THR A 246 5.45 25.00 -23.27
N LEU A 247 4.34 24.67 -23.95
CA LEU A 247 4.09 23.31 -24.42
C LEU A 247 5.16 22.83 -25.41
N HIS A 248 5.63 23.72 -26.30
CA HIS A 248 6.73 23.41 -27.21
C HIS A 248 8.02 23.09 -26.44
N TYR A 249 8.35 23.89 -25.43
CA TYR A 249 9.54 23.65 -24.60
C TYR A 249 9.44 22.34 -23.82
N PHE A 250 8.26 21.96 -23.33
CA PHE A 250 8.06 20.65 -22.69
C PHE A 250 8.29 19.47 -23.63
N ILE A 251 8.01 19.64 -24.93
CA ILE A 251 8.33 18.63 -25.94
C ILE A 251 9.85 18.60 -26.20
N GLU A 252 10.48 19.76 -26.39
CA GLU A 252 11.92 19.85 -26.66
C GLU A 252 12.80 19.31 -25.52
N GLU A 253 12.38 19.53 -24.27
CA GLU A 253 13.05 19.01 -23.08
C GLU A 253 12.57 17.62 -22.65
N ASN A 254 11.97 16.86 -23.58
CA ASN A 254 11.67 15.43 -23.42
C ASN A 254 10.78 15.09 -22.21
N ILE A 255 9.94 16.02 -21.72
CA ILE A 255 9.02 15.74 -20.62
C ILE A 255 8.03 14.65 -21.02
N PHE A 256 7.44 14.76 -22.20
CA PHE A 256 6.48 13.76 -22.68
C PHE A 256 7.14 12.41 -22.98
N ASP A 257 8.37 12.40 -23.50
CA ASP A 257 9.12 11.17 -23.74
C ASP A 257 9.42 10.45 -22.43
N TYR A 258 9.76 11.19 -21.36
CA TYR A 258 9.90 10.64 -20.03
C TYR A 258 8.57 10.03 -19.52
N LEU A 259 7.45 10.74 -19.66
CA LEU A 259 6.14 10.23 -19.24
C LEU A 259 5.71 8.96 -19.99
N ILE A 260 5.96 8.91 -21.29
CA ILE A 260 5.60 7.76 -22.14
C ILE A 260 6.53 6.57 -21.83
N SER A 261 7.83 6.82 -21.71
CA SER A 261 8.82 5.78 -21.42
C SER A 261 8.59 5.11 -20.05
N ASN A 262 8.01 5.84 -19.10
CA ASN A 262 7.72 5.35 -17.74
C ASN A 262 6.23 5.06 -17.50
N ILE A 263 5.42 4.91 -18.55
CA ILE A 263 3.96 4.80 -18.43
C ILE A 263 3.48 3.66 -17.50
N SER A 264 4.18 2.51 -17.46
CA SER A 264 3.81 1.39 -16.56
C SER A 264 3.96 1.81 -15.10
N LEU A 265 5.16 2.28 -14.73
CA LEU A 265 5.47 2.78 -13.40
C LEU A 265 4.52 3.91 -13.00
N LEU A 266 4.31 4.89 -13.88
CA LEU A 266 3.43 6.03 -13.58
C LEU A 266 1.96 5.63 -13.41
N ASN A 267 1.50 4.55 -14.05
CA ASN A 267 0.15 4.02 -13.83
C ASN A 267 0.07 3.25 -12.51
N GLU A 268 1.08 2.47 -12.16
CA GLU A 268 1.17 1.78 -10.87
C GLU A 268 1.13 2.79 -9.71
N LEU A 269 1.88 3.88 -9.83
CA LEU A 269 1.91 4.98 -8.87
C LEU A 269 0.70 5.94 -8.95
N ASN A 270 -0.25 5.72 -9.87
CA ASN A 270 -1.39 6.62 -10.13
C ASN A 270 -1.00 8.08 -10.51
N LEU A 271 0.23 8.32 -10.98
CA LEU A 271 0.76 9.64 -11.34
C LEU A 271 0.55 10.01 -12.81
N PHE A 272 0.38 9.03 -13.71
CA PHE A 272 0.40 9.28 -15.16
C PHE A 272 -0.64 10.32 -15.60
N LYS A 273 -1.90 10.12 -15.21
CA LYS A 273 -3.01 11.03 -15.55
C LYS A 273 -2.77 12.43 -15.00
N PHE A 274 -2.29 12.53 -13.77
CA PHE A 274 -2.01 13.81 -13.13
C PHE A 274 -0.90 14.57 -13.88
N LEU A 275 0.25 13.94 -14.13
CA LEU A 275 1.38 14.56 -14.82
C LEU A 275 1.02 14.96 -16.25
N LEU A 276 0.29 14.10 -16.97
CA LEU A 276 -0.16 14.40 -18.32
C LEU A 276 -1.08 15.63 -18.35
N GLN A 277 -2.04 15.72 -17.43
CA GLN A 277 -2.91 16.90 -17.29
C GLN A 277 -2.11 18.14 -16.91
N LEU A 278 -1.14 18.00 -16.01
CA LEU A 278 -0.31 19.12 -15.56
C LEU A 278 0.42 19.79 -16.73
N PHE A 279 0.99 19.02 -17.66
CA PHE A 279 1.74 19.59 -18.79
C PHE A 279 0.86 19.95 -19.99
N LEU A 280 -0.23 19.20 -20.24
CA LEU A 280 -1.11 19.43 -21.40
C LEU A 280 -2.25 20.40 -21.18
N PHE A 281 -2.68 20.68 -19.95
CA PHE A 281 -3.84 21.56 -19.76
C PHE A 281 -3.41 22.99 -19.47
N LYS A 282 -4.28 23.93 -19.85
CA LYS A 282 -4.07 25.37 -19.67
C LYS A 282 -4.26 25.78 -18.22
#